data_AF-A0A563EKR7-F1
#
_entry.id   AF-A0A563EKR7-F1
#
_cell.length_a   1.000
_cell.length_b   1.000
_cell.length_c   1.000
_cell.angle_alpha   90.00
_cell.angle_beta   90.00
_cell.angle_gamma   90.00
#
_symmetry.space_group_name_H-M   'P 1'
#
loop_
_entity.id
_entity.type
_entity.pdbx_description
1 polymer ?
#
loop_
_entity_poly.entity_id
_entity_poly.type
_entity_poly.pdbx_seq_one_letter_code
_entity_poly.pdbx_strand_id
1 'polypeptide(L)'
;MSEPHAEALRLLERDDREHAVELLVDAHRTDPADFRVTHALALMTLWQLVNGGEDDWRLCIGLWANLLADSGFWAWFTTDAARRYRTEVPSAEVDAVRDRLEHWLHDTVTRGANSGTAALLALEVRAARLVAVRGGIPAGATKKKIPCGPLLIDHLELHDECRELVARLNASRDERNRRTAKYFSQLGPARMLLDQGAPLAALTSLEDLRCADCPASGEPPRLCRTGCPAFARQNPAYAHAVGGRKKLRAEAVAMTVEAHLSVAETAVTAPEPDLRTAGQHWTAAIRQGADEQFRCHVTDIVLPRARFFLQKRRYDDAIDVLTAVPVGTAEAVFGADFGEVTRMLSELLAQRGVQRADPDALSALADLRRAAELNPLSWYACRNLVVLLQNAATQSIPADPADADFGHALVLMDEARTVLRAFPRAGKDTEIGELMEQLASAIGGMHNAQALNAHERGDHDHALEVIGRALTERPGDSTMLMSQAMIKQAKAFQNRARQATARLQPPVVRPAEVQRPAPRPKQSWWRKTWAKIRYWVFGAAR
;
A
#
# COMPACT_ATOMS: atom_id res chain seq x y z
N MET A 1 -54.58 -9.25 26.96
CA MET A 1 -53.13 -9.18 27.29
C MET A 1 -52.72 -10.59 27.68
N SER A 2 -51.53 -11.06 27.31
CA SER A 2 -51.01 -12.32 27.84
C SER A 2 -50.79 -12.15 29.34
N GLU A 3 -51.10 -13.20 30.11
CA GLU A 3 -51.02 -13.20 31.58
C GLU A 3 -49.63 -12.79 32.13
N PRO A 4 -48.49 -13.23 31.53
CA PRO A 4 -47.17 -12.82 31.98
C PRO A 4 -46.88 -11.32 31.79
N HIS A 5 -47.36 -10.70 30.71
CA HIS A 5 -47.16 -9.27 30.47
C HIS A 5 -47.87 -8.41 31.52
N ALA A 6 -49.09 -8.79 31.92
CA ALA A 6 -49.84 -8.07 32.94
C ALA A 6 -49.20 -8.22 34.33
N GLU A 7 -48.66 -9.40 34.65
CA GLU A 7 -47.98 -9.63 35.92
C GLU A 7 -46.62 -8.91 35.99
N ALA A 8 -45.85 -8.90 34.90
CA ALA A 8 -44.60 -8.12 34.83
C ALA A 8 -44.85 -6.62 35.08
N LEU A 9 -45.93 -6.05 34.55
CA LEU A 9 -46.31 -4.66 34.84
C LEU A 9 -46.62 -4.43 36.33
N ARG A 10 -47.28 -5.38 37.01
CA ARG A 10 -47.54 -5.28 38.46
C ARG A 10 -46.25 -5.37 39.28
N LEU A 11 -45.29 -6.19 38.86
CA LEU A 11 -43.97 -6.28 39.50
C LEU A 11 -43.19 -4.97 39.34
N LEU A 12 -43.25 -4.35 38.15
CA LEU A 12 -42.67 -3.02 37.91
C LEU A 12 -43.32 -1.93 38.77
N GLU A 13 -44.64 -1.96 38.96
CA GLU A 13 -45.35 -1.03 39.87
C GLU A 13 -44.90 -1.20 41.34
N ARG A 14 -44.37 -2.37 41.71
CA ARG A 14 -43.85 -2.68 43.04
C ARG A 14 -42.33 -2.47 43.18
N ASP A 15 -41.68 -1.91 42.16
CA ASP A 15 -40.23 -1.72 42.08
C ASP A 15 -39.42 -3.04 42.03
N ASP A 16 -40.08 -4.17 41.76
CA ASP A 16 -39.45 -5.50 41.65
C ASP A 16 -39.03 -5.79 40.21
N ARG A 17 -38.05 -5.03 39.72
CA ARG A 17 -37.64 -5.03 38.31
C ARG A 17 -36.95 -6.33 37.89
N GLU A 18 -36.17 -6.94 38.77
CA GLU A 18 -35.42 -8.17 38.48
C GLU A 18 -36.38 -9.33 38.18
N HIS A 19 -37.34 -9.58 39.08
CA HIS A 19 -38.36 -10.60 38.85
C HIS A 19 -39.26 -10.29 37.65
N ALA A 20 -39.54 -9.01 37.37
CA ALA A 20 -40.29 -8.63 36.18
C ALA A 20 -39.55 -9.02 34.88
N VAL A 21 -38.22 -8.81 34.85
CA VAL A 21 -37.38 -9.20 33.70
C VAL A 21 -37.27 -10.71 33.58
N GLU A 22 -37.03 -11.43 34.67
CA GLU A 22 -37.00 -12.91 34.67
C GLU A 22 -38.30 -13.51 34.13
N LEU A 23 -39.44 -13.03 34.61
CA LEU A 23 -40.76 -13.47 34.14
C LEU A 23 -40.94 -13.22 32.64
N LEU A 24 -40.50 -12.06 32.14
CA LEU A 24 -40.56 -11.71 30.73
C LEU A 24 -39.61 -12.55 29.88
N VAL A 25 -38.42 -12.88 30.38
CA VAL A 25 -37.47 -13.80 29.71
C VAL A 25 -38.09 -15.19 29.55
N ASP A 26 -38.68 -15.74 30.60
CA ASP A 26 -39.32 -17.06 30.56
C ASP A 26 -40.54 -17.09 29.65
N ALA A 27 -41.36 -16.03 29.70
CA ALA A 27 -42.49 -15.87 28.79
C ALA A 27 -42.02 -15.75 27.33
N HIS A 28 -40.95 -15.00 27.07
CA HIS A 28 -40.38 -14.85 25.73
C HIS A 28 -39.81 -16.17 25.20
N ARG A 29 -39.12 -16.96 26.03
CA ARG A 29 -38.64 -18.29 25.63
C ARG A 29 -39.78 -19.24 25.28
N THR A 30 -40.91 -19.12 25.97
CA THR A 30 -42.09 -19.98 25.78
C THR A 30 -42.85 -19.64 24.49
N ASP A 31 -43.16 -18.36 24.25
CA ASP A 31 -43.82 -17.87 23.04
C ASP A 31 -43.08 -16.64 22.46
N PRO A 32 -41.94 -16.83 21.78
CA PRO A 32 -41.12 -15.73 21.26
C PRO A 32 -41.82 -14.96 20.12
N ALA A 33 -42.94 -15.48 19.61
CA ALA A 33 -43.77 -14.82 18.62
C ALA A 33 -44.81 -13.86 19.24
N ASP A 34 -44.97 -13.82 20.57
CA ASP A 34 -45.77 -12.78 21.22
C ASP A 34 -44.96 -11.47 21.29
N PHE A 35 -45.11 -10.64 20.25
CA PHE A 35 -44.44 -9.35 20.15
C PHE A 35 -44.71 -8.43 21.35
N ARG A 36 -45.77 -8.64 22.14
CA ARG A 36 -46.04 -7.81 23.34
C ARG A 36 -45.07 -8.15 24.47
N VAL A 37 -44.83 -9.44 24.70
CA VAL A 37 -43.83 -9.91 25.65
C VAL A 37 -42.44 -9.48 25.18
N THR A 38 -42.12 -9.69 23.90
CA THR A 38 -40.86 -9.24 23.31
C THR A 38 -40.65 -7.73 23.45
N HIS A 39 -41.66 -6.91 23.19
CA HIS A 39 -41.58 -5.45 23.32
C HIS A 39 -41.39 -5.00 24.77
N ALA A 40 -42.12 -5.58 25.73
CA ALA A 40 -41.93 -5.28 27.14
C ALA A 40 -40.52 -5.65 27.61
N LEU A 41 -40.02 -6.83 27.22
CA LEU A 41 -38.67 -7.26 27.56
C LEU A 41 -37.60 -6.36 26.91
N ALA A 42 -37.80 -5.97 25.64
CA ALA A 42 -36.90 -5.06 24.92
C ALA A 42 -36.80 -3.68 25.58
N LEU A 43 -37.93 -3.15 26.07
CA LEU A 43 -37.96 -1.89 26.80
C LEU A 43 -37.26 -1.98 28.16
N MET A 44 -37.51 -3.07 28.92
CA MET A 44 -36.91 -3.25 30.24
C MET A 44 -35.40 -3.44 30.17
N THR A 45 -34.94 -4.31 29.27
CA THR A 45 -33.51 -4.53 29.04
C THR A 45 -32.80 -3.25 28.59
N LEU A 46 -33.40 -2.49 27.66
CA LEU A 46 -32.84 -1.21 27.23
C LEU A 46 -32.80 -0.18 28.37
N TRP A 47 -33.85 -0.10 29.19
CA TRP A 47 -33.89 0.81 30.33
C TRP A 47 -32.81 0.46 31.37
N GLN A 48 -32.60 -0.82 31.69
CA GLN A 48 -31.54 -1.25 32.61
C GLN A 48 -30.15 -0.83 32.09
N LEU A 49 -29.89 -1.09 30.80
CA LEU A 49 -28.62 -0.75 30.16
C LEU A 49 -28.33 0.76 30.16
N VAL A 50 -29.34 1.58 29.86
CA VAL A 50 -29.19 3.05 29.81
C VAL A 50 -29.03 3.66 31.22
N ASN A 51 -29.54 3.01 32.26
CA ASN A 51 -29.45 3.49 33.64
C ASN A 51 -28.30 2.85 34.45
N GLY A 52 -27.31 2.25 33.78
CA GLY A 52 -26.08 1.77 34.42
C GLY A 52 -26.13 0.34 34.96
N GLY A 53 -27.06 -0.49 34.51
CA GLY A 53 -26.99 -1.94 34.73
C GLY A 53 -25.79 -2.55 34.01
N GLU A 54 -25.12 -3.53 34.63
CA GLU A 54 -23.98 -4.28 34.05
C GLU A 54 -24.40 -5.31 32.99
N ASP A 55 -25.54 -5.11 32.33
CA ASP A 55 -26.18 -6.16 31.53
C ASP A 55 -25.58 -6.34 30.12
N ASP A 56 -25.81 -7.53 29.59
CA ASP A 56 -25.41 -7.95 28.26
C ASP A 56 -26.31 -7.33 27.17
N TRP A 57 -25.77 -6.36 26.43
CA TRP A 57 -26.42 -5.74 25.26
C TRP A 57 -26.96 -6.74 24.23
N ARG A 58 -26.46 -7.99 24.19
CA ARG A 58 -26.83 -8.99 23.19
C ARG A 58 -28.33 -9.32 23.19
N LEU A 59 -28.93 -9.50 24.37
CA LEU A 59 -30.37 -9.80 24.45
C LEU A 59 -31.20 -8.60 24.00
N CYS A 60 -30.90 -7.41 24.52
CA CYS A 60 -31.56 -6.16 24.13
C CYS A 60 -31.52 -5.97 22.59
N ILE A 61 -30.35 -6.15 21.98
CA ILE A 61 -30.17 -6.06 20.52
C ILE A 61 -31.03 -7.09 19.78
N GLY A 62 -30.99 -8.36 20.20
CA GLY A 62 -31.78 -9.44 19.61
C GLY A 62 -33.28 -9.13 19.59
N LEU A 63 -33.80 -8.66 20.72
CA LEU A 63 -35.22 -8.33 20.87
C LEU A 63 -35.63 -7.13 20.01
N TRP A 64 -34.86 -6.03 20.02
CA TRP A 64 -35.17 -4.86 19.19
C TRP A 64 -35.06 -5.17 17.69
N ALA A 65 -34.07 -5.95 17.28
CA ALA A 65 -33.95 -6.37 15.89
C ALA A 65 -35.13 -7.24 15.43
N ASN A 66 -35.63 -8.14 16.29
CA ASN A 66 -36.85 -8.90 16.03
C ASN A 66 -38.06 -7.97 15.83
N LEU A 67 -38.30 -7.02 16.74
CA LEU A 67 -39.42 -6.07 16.64
C LEU A 67 -39.32 -5.15 15.41
N LEU A 68 -38.11 -4.66 15.09
CA LEU A 68 -37.86 -3.86 13.89
C LEU A 68 -38.19 -4.61 12.59
N ALA A 69 -38.07 -5.94 12.60
CA ALA A 69 -38.33 -6.81 11.46
C ALA A 69 -39.73 -7.47 11.46
N ASP A 70 -40.48 -7.41 12.57
CA ASP A 70 -41.77 -8.08 12.72
C ASP A 70 -42.93 -7.23 12.17
N SER A 71 -43.54 -7.69 11.07
CA SER A 71 -44.71 -7.04 10.48
C SER A 71 -45.94 -7.07 11.39
N GLY A 72 -46.06 -8.07 12.27
CA GLY A 72 -47.15 -8.18 13.24
C GLY A 72 -47.09 -7.06 14.29
N PHE A 73 -45.91 -6.80 14.84
CA PHE A 73 -45.67 -5.67 15.74
C PHE A 73 -46.05 -4.33 15.09
N TRP A 74 -45.59 -4.07 13.86
CA TRP A 74 -45.87 -2.81 13.17
C TRP A 74 -47.33 -2.65 12.74
N ALA A 75 -48.01 -3.74 12.37
CA ALA A 75 -49.45 -3.72 12.11
C ALA A 75 -50.24 -3.38 13.40
N TRP A 76 -49.86 -3.98 14.53
CA TRP A 76 -50.44 -3.65 15.83
C TRP A 76 -50.17 -2.19 16.22
N PHE A 77 -48.93 -1.71 16.10
CA PHE A 77 -48.55 -0.33 16.40
C PHE A 77 -49.38 0.66 15.59
N THR A 78 -49.53 0.41 14.28
CA THR A 78 -50.35 1.23 13.36
C THR A 78 -51.81 1.26 13.80
N THR A 79 -52.37 0.10 14.15
CA THR A 79 -53.77 -0.02 14.60
C THR A 79 -53.99 0.71 15.94
N ASP A 80 -53.06 0.57 16.89
CA ASP A 80 -53.14 1.24 18.18
C ASP A 80 -53.01 2.77 18.05
N ALA A 81 -52.06 3.23 17.23
CA ALA A 81 -51.87 4.65 16.94
C ALA A 81 -53.11 5.24 16.25
N ALA A 82 -53.67 4.55 15.24
CA ALA A 82 -54.88 5.01 14.56
C ALA A 82 -56.07 5.12 15.51
N ARG A 83 -56.21 4.17 16.43
CA ARG A 83 -57.23 4.21 17.49
C ARG A 83 -56.99 5.37 18.48
N ARG A 84 -55.75 5.58 18.94
CA ARG A 84 -55.39 6.61 19.94
C ARG A 84 -55.59 8.02 19.37
N TYR A 85 -55.17 8.25 18.13
CA TYR A 85 -55.23 9.55 17.46
C TYR A 85 -56.49 9.73 16.60
N ARG A 86 -57.37 8.72 16.54
CA ARG A 86 -58.63 8.72 15.76
C ARG A 86 -58.43 9.11 14.29
N THR A 87 -57.28 8.75 13.72
CA THR A 87 -56.87 9.12 12.36
C THR A 87 -56.10 7.96 11.75
N GLU A 88 -56.30 7.66 10.47
CA GLU A 88 -55.54 6.62 9.77
C GLU A 88 -54.05 7.02 9.70
N VAL A 89 -53.15 6.07 9.96
CA VAL A 89 -51.71 6.30 9.94
C VAL A 89 -51.13 5.80 8.62
N PRO A 90 -50.62 6.69 7.74
CA PRO A 90 -50.03 6.27 6.46
C PRO A 90 -48.82 5.35 6.65
N SER A 91 -48.63 4.39 5.75
CA SER A 91 -47.49 3.46 5.81
C SER A 91 -46.13 4.17 5.78
N ALA A 92 -46.03 5.28 5.04
CA ALA A 92 -44.82 6.09 4.99
C ALA A 92 -44.43 6.68 6.36
N GLU A 93 -45.40 7.03 7.20
CA GLU A 93 -45.14 7.52 8.56
C GLU A 93 -44.67 6.39 9.48
N VAL A 94 -45.22 5.19 9.31
CA VAL A 94 -44.78 3.99 10.05
C VAL A 94 -43.34 3.64 9.71
N ASP A 95 -42.99 3.66 8.42
CA ASP A 95 -41.62 3.43 7.97
C ASP A 95 -40.67 4.52 8.51
N ALA A 96 -41.08 5.79 8.48
CA ALA A 96 -40.30 6.89 9.06
C ALA A 96 -40.13 6.79 10.59
N VAL A 97 -41.11 6.24 11.32
CA VAL A 97 -40.97 5.94 12.76
C VAL A 97 -40.02 4.77 12.98
N ARG A 98 -40.13 3.71 12.18
CA ARG A 98 -39.21 2.55 12.24
C ARG A 98 -37.77 2.98 12.01
N ASP A 99 -37.52 3.79 10.99
CA ASP A 99 -36.18 4.29 10.67
C ASP A 99 -35.62 5.19 11.78
N ARG A 100 -36.45 6.08 12.34
CA ARG A 100 -36.07 6.92 13.48
C ARG A 100 -35.75 6.08 14.73
N LEU A 101 -36.51 5.03 14.99
CA LEU A 101 -36.26 4.12 16.11
C LEU A 101 -34.96 3.34 15.92
N GLU A 102 -34.70 2.80 14.72
CA GLU A 102 -33.45 2.11 14.40
C GLU A 102 -32.24 3.04 14.57
N HIS A 103 -32.34 4.28 14.07
CA HIS A 103 -31.29 5.28 14.23
C HIS A 103 -31.05 5.64 15.70
N TRP A 104 -32.13 5.87 16.47
CA TRP A 104 -32.03 6.16 17.89
C TRP A 104 -31.43 5.00 18.70
N LEU A 105 -31.77 3.75 18.37
CA LEU A 105 -31.17 2.56 18.97
C LEU A 105 -29.68 2.49 18.64
N HIS A 106 -29.29 2.75 17.39
CA HIS A 106 -27.89 2.78 16.97
C HIS A 106 -27.08 3.84 17.75
N ASP A 107 -27.60 5.06 17.87
CA ASP A 107 -26.96 6.13 18.65
C ASP A 107 -26.88 5.79 20.14
N THR A 108 -27.91 5.14 20.68
CA THR A 108 -27.96 4.74 22.08
C THR A 108 -26.94 3.65 22.38
N VAL A 109 -26.86 2.61 21.54
CA VAL A 109 -25.84 1.56 21.63
C VAL A 109 -24.43 2.16 21.48
N THR A 110 -24.23 3.08 20.55
CA THR A 110 -22.92 3.71 20.32
C THR A 110 -22.47 4.56 21.53
N ARG A 111 -23.39 5.18 22.25
CA ARG A 111 -23.08 5.95 23.47
C ARG A 111 -22.92 5.07 24.71
N GLY A 112 -23.72 4.01 24.84
CA GLY A 112 -23.74 3.13 26.00
C GLY A 112 -22.79 1.94 25.93
N ALA A 113 -22.20 1.66 24.75
CA ALA A 113 -21.31 0.54 24.51
C ALA A 113 -20.15 0.94 23.58
N ASN A 114 -19.42 -0.05 23.05
CA ASN A 114 -18.37 0.17 22.05
C ASN A 114 -18.90 0.08 20.61
N SER A 115 -18.10 0.53 19.64
CA SER A 115 -18.44 0.49 18.20
C SER A 115 -18.70 -0.93 17.67
N GLY A 116 -18.11 -1.95 18.28
CA GLY A 116 -18.38 -3.36 17.96
C GLY A 116 -19.83 -3.74 18.25
N THR A 117 -20.40 -3.26 19.35
CA THR A 117 -21.79 -3.50 19.72
C THR A 117 -22.77 -2.85 18.74
N ALA A 118 -22.46 -1.65 18.23
CA ALA A 118 -23.28 -0.99 17.21
C ALA A 118 -23.30 -1.77 15.88
N ALA A 119 -22.17 -2.38 15.50
CA ALA A 119 -22.09 -3.26 14.35
C ALA A 119 -22.88 -4.57 14.56
N LEU A 120 -22.93 -5.09 15.79
CA LEU A 120 -23.79 -6.23 16.15
C LEU A 120 -25.28 -5.90 16.00
N LEU A 121 -25.72 -4.71 16.42
CA LEU A 121 -27.11 -4.26 16.18
C LEU A 121 -27.44 -4.24 14.68
N ALA A 122 -26.58 -3.62 13.87
CA ALA A 122 -26.80 -3.56 12.43
C ALA A 122 -26.82 -4.96 11.77
N LEU A 123 -25.94 -5.86 12.23
CA LEU A 123 -25.94 -7.27 11.82
C LEU A 123 -27.26 -7.95 12.18
N GLU A 124 -27.71 -7.81 13.42
CA GLU A 124 -28.91 -8.46 13.92
C GLU A 124 -30.16 -7.96 13.18
N VAL A 125 -30.33 -6.65 13.03
CA VAL A 125 -31.45 -6.04 12.30
C VAL A 125 -31.48 -6.51 10.85
N ARG A 126 -30.33 -6.49 10.17
CA ARG A 126 -30.25 -6.92 8.77
C ARG A 126 -30.53 -8.40 8.60
N ALA A 127 -29.99 -9.24 9.48
CA ALA A 127 -30.27 -10.67 9.48
C ALA A 127 -31.75 -10.96 9.76
N ALA A 128 -32.35 -10.31 10.77
CA ALA A 128 -33.76 -10.47 11.12
C ALA A 128 -34.70 -10.06 9.97
N ARG A 129 -34.44 -8.92 9.30
CA ARG A 129 -35.19 -8.49 8.11
C ARG A 129 -35.09 -9.50 6.97
N LEU A 130 -33.91 -10.07 6.74
CA LEU A 130 -33.70 -11.09 5.73
C LEU A 130 -34.45 -12.39 6.06
N VAL A 131 -34.53 -12.75 7.34
CA VAL A 131 -35.33 -13.89 7.82
C VAL A 131 -36.82 -13.61 7.66
N ALA A 132 -37.28 -12.39 7.97
CA ALA A 132 -38.67 -11.95 7.81
C ALA A 132 -39.16 -12.13 6.37
N VAL A 133 -38.38 -11.67 5.39
CA VAL A 133 -38.68 -11.81 3.95
C VAL A 133 -38.79 -13.28 3.52
N ARG A 134 -38.14 -14.19 4.25
CA ARG A 134 -38.17 -15.64 3.99
C ARG A 134 -39.19 -16.39 4.84
N GLY A 135 -40.08 -15.64 5.48
CA GLY A 135 -41.21 -16.17 6.26
C GLY A 135 -40.89 -16.50 7.71
N GLY A 136 -39.69 -16.19 8.22
CA GLY A 136 -39.33 -16.41 9.62
C GLY A 136 -38.75 -17.79 9.96
N ILE A 137 -38.18 -17.91 11.17
CA ILE A 137 -37.72 -19.16 11.78
C ILE A 137 -38.80 -19.65 12.77
N PRO A 138 -39.24 -20.92 12.71
CA PRO A 138 -40.21 -21.43 13.67
C PRO A 138 -39.60 -21.53 15.07
N ALA A 139 -40.27 -20.96 16.07
CA ALA A 139 -39.75 -20.84 17.43
C ALA A 139 -40.83 -21.10 18.50
N GLY A 140 -40.37 -21.43 19.72
CA GLY A 140 -41.22 -21.74 20.87
C GLY A 140 -42.08 -23.01 20.73
N ALA A 141 -42.96 -23.22 21.71
CA ALA A 141 -43.85 -24.39 21.75
C ALA A 141 -44.88 -24.39 20.60
N THR A 142 -45.29 -23.19 20.16
CA THR A 142 -46.29 -23.02 19.09
C THR A 142 -45.70 -23.14 17.68
N LYS A 143 -44.36 -23.19 17.55
CA LYS A 143 -43.62 -23.17 16.28
C LYS A 143 -44.04 -22.04 15.33
N LYS A 144 -44.57 -20.93 15.88
CA LYS A 144 -44.82 -19.70 15.13
C LYS A 144 -43.50 -19.15 14.61
N LYS A 145 -43.54 -18.58 13.41
CA LYS A 145 -42.33 -18.08 12.74
C LYS A 145 -42.02 -16.67 13.19
N ILE A 146 -40.78 -16.43 13.59
CA ILE A 146 -40.29 -15.12 14.03
C ILE A 146 -39.16 -14.64 13.12
N PRO A 147 -39.01 -13.32 12.92
CA PRO A 147 -37.80 -12.76 12.33
C PRO A 147 -36.71 -12.67 13.38
N CYS A 148 -35.58 -13.36 13.22
CA CYS A 148 -34.50 -13.30 14.20
C CYS A 148 -33.13 -13.29 13.52
N GLY A 149 -32.18 -12.59 14.13
CA GLY A 149 -30.78 -12.62 13.75
C GLY A 149 -29.98 -13.61 14.61
N PRO A 150 -28.66 -13.67 14.42
CA PRO A 150 -27.77 -14.59 15.13
C PRO A 150 -27.84 -14.52 16.66
N LEU A 151 -27.99 -13.33 17.26
CA LEU A 151 -28.00 -13.17 18.71
C LEU A 151 -29.28 -13.75 19.32
N LEU A 152 -30.43 -13.46 18.72
CA LEU A 152 -31.69 -14.00 19.22
C LEU A 152 -31.82 -15.50 18.95
N ILE A 153 -31.22 -16.01 17.87
CA ILE A 153 -31.11 -17.45 17.60
C ILE A 153 -30.33 -18.16 18.71
N ASP A 154 -29.22 -17.57 19.17
CA ASP A 154 -28.40 -18.10 20.27
C ASP A 154 -29.17 -18.06 21.59
N HIS A 155 -29.86 -16.96 21.90
CA HIS A 155 -30.66 -16.82 23.12
C HIS A 155 -31.83 -17.81 23.20
N LEU A 156 -32.47 -18.11 22.06
CA LEU A 156 -33.63 -19.01 21.97
C LEU A 156 -33.24 -20.45 21.60
N GLU A 157 -31.94 -20.76 21.50
CA GLU A 157 -31.41 -22.08 21.14
C GLU A 157 -31.92 -22.62 19.78
N LEU A 158 -32.25 -21.74 18.83
CA LEU A 158 -32.84 -22.08 17.52
C LEU A 158 -31.79 -22.54 16.49
N HIS A 159 -30.75 -23.24 16.94
CA HIS A 159 -29.59 -23.56 16.11
C HIS A 159 -29.89 -24.55 14.98
N ASP A 160 -30.83 -25.47 15.19
CA ASP A 160 -31.23 -26.45 14.17
C ASP A 160 -32.10 -25.80 13.10
N GLU A 161 -33.07 -24.97 13.48
CA GLU A 161 -33.88 -24.21 12.53
C GLU A 161 -33.03 -23.18 11.75
N CYS A 162 -32.07 -22.52 12.42
CA CYS A 162 -31.10 -21.63 11.78
C CYS A 162 -30.28 -22.39 10.73
N ARG A 163 -29.81 -23.59 11.08
CA ARG A 163 -29.04 -24.45 10.17
C ARG A 163 -29.84 -24.80 8.92
N GLU A 164 -31.11 -25.16 9.04
CA GLU A 164 -31.96 -25.42 7.87
C GLU A 164 -32.11 -24.19 6.97
N LEU A 165 -32.35 -23.01 7.57
CA LEU A 165 -32.40 -21.75 6.84
C LEU A 165 -31.11 -21.52 6.07
N VAL A 166 -29.96 -21.64 6.74
CA VAL A 166 -28.67 -21.33 6.13
C VAL A 166 -28.28 -22.35 5.05
N ALA A 167 -28.66 -23.62 5.22
CA ALA A 167 -28.51 -24.62 4.16
C ALA A 167 -29.27 -24.21 2.89
N ARG A 168 -30.52 -23.72 3.02
CA ARG A 168 -31.30 -23.19 1.88
C ARG A 168 -30.65 -21.95 1.26
N LEU A 169 -30.11 -21.04 2.07
CA LEU A 169 -29.40 -19.85 1.59
C LEU A 169 -28.15 -20.21 0.78
N ASN A 170 -27.34 -21.14 1.29
CA ASN A 170 -26.13 -21.61 0.62
C ASN A 170 -26.41 -22.39 -0.67
N ALA A 171 -27.53 -23.12 -0.73
CA ALA A 171 -27.97 -23.84 -1.93
C ALA A 171 -28.56 -22.93 -3.02
N SER A 172 -28.82 -21.66 -2.70
CA SER A 172 -29.36 -20.71 -3.67
C SER A 172 -28.35 -20.37 -4.77
N ARG A 173 -28.84 -20.19 -6.00
CA ARG A 173 -28.05 -19.69 -7.13
C ARG A 173 -27.80 -18.18 -7.07
N ASP A 174 -28.58 -17.46 -6.27
CA ASP A 174 -28.43 -16.02 -6.08
C ASP A 174 -27.28 -15.72 -5.12
N GLU A 175 -26.28 -14.97 -5.60
CA GLU A 175 -25.12 -14.56 -4.80
C GLU A 175 -25.50 -13.75 -3.57
N ARG A 176 -26.57 -12.94 -3.64
CA ARG A 176 -27.05 -12.17 -2.49
C ARG A 176 -27.51 -13.10 -1.36
N ASN A 177 -28.13 -14.22 -1.70
CA ASN A 177 -28.56 -15.24 -0.73
C ASN A 177 -27.36 -15.96 -0.11
N ARG A 178 -26.36 -16.32 -0.92
CA ARG A 178 -25.12 -16.94 -0.42
C ARG A 178 -24.33 -15.99 0.48
N ARG A 179 -24.26 -14.70 0.14
CA ARG A 179 -23.65 -13.67 0.99
C ARG A 179 -24.43 -13.47 2.30
N THR A 180 -25.76 -13.58 2.26
CA THR A 180 -26.63 -13.50 3.45
C THR A 180 -26.35 -14.63 4.44
N ALA A 181 -26.04 -15.84 3.97
CA ALA A 181 -25.68 -16.96 4.83
C ALA A 181 -24.55 -16.59 5.81
N LYS A 182 -23.60 -15.75 5.38
CA LYS A 182 -22.43 -15.36 6.17
C LYS A 182 -22.78 -14.53 7.40
N TYR A 183 -23.93 -13.84 7.42
CA TYR A 183 -24.41 -13.13 8.61
C TYR A 183 -24.68 -14.09 9.79
N PHE A 184 -24.98 -15.35 9.51
CA PHE A 184 -25.18 -16.41 10.51
C PHE A 184 -23.88 -17.18 10.75
N SER A 185 -22.78 -16.46 10.94
CA SER A 185 -21.47 -17.01 11.28
C SER A 185 -20.61 -15.97 11.98
N GLN A 186 -19.43 -16.37 12.47
CA GLN A 186 -18.47 -15.42 13.04
C GLN A 186 -17.91 -14.42 12.01
N LEU A 187 -18.12 -14.61 10.70
CA LEU A 187 -17.80 -13.60 9.69
C LEU A 187 -18.86 -12.49 9.57
N GLY A 188 -20.03 -12.68 10.18
CA GLY A 188 -21.15 -11.74 10.10
C GLY A 188 -20.77 -10.31 10.49
N PRO A 189 -20.12 -10.08 11.66
CA PRO A 189 -19.71 -8.75 12.08
C PRO A 189 -18.73 -8.10 11.10
N ALA A 190 -17.69 -8.81 10.65
CA ALA A 190 -16.74 -8.30 9.67
C ALA A 190 -17.40 -7.94 8.33
N ARG A 191 -18.33 -8.78 7.84
CA ARG A 191 -19.09 -8.49 6.62
C ARG A 191 -19.96 -7.24 6.78
N MET A 192 -20.58 -7.05 7.95
CA MET A 192 -21.38 -5.86 8.25
C MET A 192 -20.51 -4.60 8.25
N LEU A 193 -19.35 -4.66 8.91
CA LEU A 193 -18.40 -3.55 8.99
C LEU A 193 -17.87 -3.17 7.60
N LEU A 194 -17.58 -4.14 6.73
CA LEU A 194 -17.23 -3.88 5.33
C LEU A 194 -18.36 -3.22 4.55
N ASP A 195 -19.60 -3.72 4.71
CA ASP A 195 -20.77 -3.13 4.06
C ASP A 195 -21.04 -1.68 4.52
N GLN A 196 -20.57 -1.30 5.71
CA GLN A 196 -20.65 0.05 6.28
C GLN A 196 -19.44 0.94 5.96
N GLY A 197 -18.46 0.44 5.20
CA GLY A 197 -17.24 1.21 4.89
C GLY A 197 -16.28 1.36 6.08
N ALA A 198 -16.29 0.42 7.03
CA ALA A 198 -15.41 0.39 8.19
C ALA A 198 -14.36 -0.75 8.13
N PRO A 199 -13.45 -0.75 7.13
CA PRO A 199 -12.58 -1.89 6.88
C PRO A 199 -11.54 -2.16 7.98
N LEU A 200 -11.06 -1.14 8.71
CA LEU A 200 -10.15 -1.33 9.86
C LEU A 200 -10.81 -2.09 11.02
N ALA A 201 -12.07 -1.75 11.32
CA ALA A 201 -12.85 -2.47 12.31
C ALA A 201 -13.13 -3.91 11.84
N ALA A 202 -13.37 -4.10 10.53
CA ALA A 202 -13.54 -5.42 9.95
C ALA A 202 -12.27 -6.29 10.10
N LEU A 203 -11.08 -5.72 9.85
CA LEU A 203 -9.80 -6.41 10.08
C LEU A 203 -9.69 -6.87 11.53
N THR A 204 -9.97 -5.98 12.48
CA THR A 204 -9.95 -6.30 13.93
C THR A 204 -10.92 -7.45 14.24
N SER A 205 -12.12 -7.43 13.67
CA SER A 205 -13.11 -8.50 13.85
C SER A 205 -12.72 -9.84 13.21
N LEU A 206 -11.78 -9.85 12.25
CA LEU A 206 -11.33 -11.06 11.55
C LEU A 206 -10.11 -11.71 12.21
N GLU A 207 -9.42 -11.01 13.11
CA GLU A 207 -8.20 -11.51 13.75
C GLU A 207 -8.43 -12.82 14.51
N ASP A 208 -9.55 -12.88 15.23
CA ASP A 208 -9.87 -13.94 16.19
C ASP A 208 -11.36 -14.38 16.02
N LEU A 209 -11.55 -15.53 15.36
CA LEU A 209 -12.84 -16.18 15.08
C LEU A 209 -12.96 -17.51 15.84
N ARG A 210 -12.42 -17.57 17.05
CA ARG A 210 -12.40 -18.78 17.89
C ARG A 210 -13.40 -18.57 19.03
N CYS A 211 -13.85 -19.67 19.63
CA CYS A 211 -14.61 -19.59 20.87
C CYS A 211 -13.65 -19.31 22.04
N ALA A 212 -14.18 -18.79 23.15
CA ALA A 212 -13.42 -18.50 24.35
C ALA A 212 -12.62 -19.71 24.87
N ASP A 213 -13.17 -20.92 24.72
CA ASP A 213 -12.56 -22.17 25.23
C ASP A 213 -11.44 -22.74 24.37
N CYS A 214 -11.26 -22.25 23.13
CA CYS A 214 -10.15 -22.71 22.31
C CYS A 214 -8.83 -22.04 22.79
N PRO A 215 -7.65 -22.65 22.56
CA PRO A 215 -6.35 -21.98 22.74
C PRO A 215 -5.98 -21.13 21.53
N ALA A 216 -5.31 -19.99 21.75
CA ALA A 216 -4.88 -19.11 20.66
C ALA A 216 -3.63 -19.72 20.00
N SER A 217 -3.73 -20.09 18.72
CA SER A 217 -2.61 -20.67 17.99
C SER A 217 -2.67 -20.32 16.51
N GLY A 218 -1.52 -20.04 15.89
CA GLY A 218 -1.40 -19.75 14.47
C GLY A 218 -1.60 -18.28 14.10
N GLU A 219 -1.40 -18.00 12.82
CA GLU A 219 -1.58 -16.66 12.24
C GLU A 219 -3.07 -16.33 12.04
N PRO A 220 -3.46 -15.04 12.17
CA PRO A 220 -4.78 -14.56 11.79
C PRO A 220 -5.16 -14.91 10.34
N PRO A 221 -6.44 -15.18 10.03
CA PRO A 221 -7.57 -15.26 10.96
C PRO A 221 -7.52 -16.56 11.81
N ARG A 222 -7.58 -16.41 13.14
CA ARG A 222 -7.48 -17.55 14.07
C ARG A 222 -8.83 -18.23 14.21
N LEU A 223 -8.89 -19.54 14.00
CA LEU A 223 -10.11 -20.34 14.12
C LEU A 223 -10.09 -21.24 15.36
N CYS A 224 -11.26 -21.74 15.78
CA CYS A 224 -11.37 -22.80 16.77
C CYS A 224 -10.47 -24.01 16.44
N ARG A 225 -10.11 -24.87 17.41
CA ARG A 225 -9.41 -26.15 17.14
C ARG A 225 -10.28 -27.17 16.38
N THR A 226 -9.68 -28.09 15.62
CA THR A 226 -10.41 -29.15 14.91
C THR A 226 -11.23 -29.98 15.90
N GLY A 227 -12.50 -30.26 15.56
CA GLY A 227 -13.43 -30.96 16.45
C GLY A 227 -14.03 -30.12 17.59
N CYS A 228 -13.83 -28.79 17.60
CA CYS A 228 -14.47 -27.92 18.59
C CYS A 228 -16.00 -28.03 18.52
N PRO A 229 -16.69 -28.37 19.63
CA PRO A 229 -18.15 -28.51 19.64
C PRO A 229 -18.87 -27.16 19.42
N ALA A 230 -18.26 -26.05 19.85
CA ALA A 230 -18.82 -24.72 19.65
C ALA A 230 -18.77 -24.25 18.18
N PHE A 231 -17.96 -24.89 17.32
CA PHE A 231 -17.78 -24.45 15.93
C PHE A 231 -19.10 -24.46 15.16
N ALA A 232 -19.87 -25.55 15.22
CA ALA A 232 -21.12 -25.68 14.49
C ALA A 232 -22.18 -24.69 14.99
N ARG A 233 -22.20 -24.43 16.30
CA ARG A 233 -23.10 -23.47 16.94
C ARG A 233 -22.79 -22.03 16.52
N GLN A 234 -21.50 -21.66 16.49
CA GLN A 234 -21.06 -20.30 16.16
C GLN A 234 -20.98 -20.03 14.65
N ASN A 235 -20.88 -21.08 13.84
CA ASN A 235 -20.76 -20.98 12.38
C ASN A 235 -21.80 -21.84 11.64
N PRO A 236 -23.13 -21.63 11.85
CA PRO A 236 -24.18 -22.34 11.12
C PRO A 236 -23.97 -22.40 9.62
N ALA A 237 -23.44 -21.33 9.02
CA ALA A 237 -23.16 -21.26 7.58
C ALA A 237 -22.11 -22.25 7.06
N TYR A 238 -21.28 -22.79 7.94
CA TYR A 238 -20.17 -23.67 7.59
C TYR A 238 -20.27 -25.04 8.27
N ALA A 239 -21.22 -25.24 9.20
CA ALA A 239 -21.30 -26.43 10.04
C ALA A 239 -21.37 -27.77 9.28
N HIS A 240 -22.09 -27.81 8.15
CA HIS A 240 -22.31 -29.03 7.34
C HIS A 240 -21.61 -29.01 5.99
N ALA A 241 -20.85 -27.96 5.69
CA ALA A 241 -20.05 -27.94 4.48
C ALA A 241 -18.90 -28.93 4.62
N VAL A 242 -18.65 -29.73 3.57
CA VAL A 242 -17.45 -30.58 3.50
C VAL A 242 -16.22 -29.69 3.64
N GLY A 243 -15.42 -29.91 4.69
CA GLY A 243 -14.30 -29.04 5.01
C GLY A 243 -14.72 -27.63 5.47
N GLY A 244 -15.87 -27.47 6.13
CA GLY A 244 -16.45 -26.18 6.52
C GLY A 244 -15.49 -25.23 7.22
N ARG A 245 -14.60 -25.72 8.08
CA ARG A 245 -13.51 -24.92 8.70
C ARG A 245 -12.53 -24.34 7.66
N LYS A 246 -12.12 -25.13 6.68
CA LYS A 246 -11.24 -24.69 5.58
C LYS A 246 -11.95 -23.63 4.74
N LYS A 247 -13.25 -23.83 4.49
CA LYS A 247 -14.08 -22.85 3.78
C LYS A 247 -14.23 -21.53 4.56
N LEU A 248 -14.55 -21.60 5.85
CA LEU A 248 -14.58 -20.43 6.75
C LEU A 248 -13.23 -19.70 6.72
N ARG A 249 -12.11 -20.42 6.82
CA ARG A 249 -10.77 -19.81 6.75
C ARG A 249 -10.54 -19.10 5.42
N ALA A 250 -10.84 -19.76 4.31
CA ALA A 250 -10.66 -19.18 2.97
C ALA A 250 -11.50 -17.91 2.80
N GLU A 251 -12.74 -17.90 3.28
CA GLU A 251 -13.60 -16.72 3.23
C GLU A 251 -13.15 -15.61 4.18
N ALA A 252 -12.66 -15.95 5.38
CA ALA A 252 -12.07 -14.97 6.30
C ALA A 252 -10.82 -14.30 5.70
N VAL A 253 -9.95 -15.08 5.05
CA VAL A 253 -8.79 -14.56 4.32
C VAL A 253 -9.24 -13.66 3.17
N ALA A 254 -10.23 -14.07 2.38
CA ALA A 254 -10.77 -13.24 1.31
C ALA A 254 -11.35 -11.91 1.82
N MET A 255 -12.07 -11.90 2.95
CA MET A 255 -12.55 -10.66 3.57
C MET A 255 -11.42 -9.81 4.16
N THR A 256 -10.35 -10.44 4.67
CA THR A 256 -9.15 -9.74 5.14
C THR A 256 -8.48 -9.00 3.98
N VAL A 257 -8.39 -9.64 2.81
CA VAL A 257 -7.91 -9.02 1.58
C VAL A 257 -8.82 -7.87 1.14
N GLU A 258 -10.14 -8.07 1.08
CA GLU A 258 -11.13 -7.03 0.75
C GLU A 258 -10.96 -5.81 1.67
N ALA A 259 -10.79 -6.04 2.97
CA ALA A 259 -10.58 -4.99 3.96
C ALA A 259 -9.27 -4.24 3.75
N HIS A 260 -8.14 -4.95 3.55
CA HIS A 260 -6.85 -4.30 3.29
C HIS A 260 -6.88 -3.47 2.00
N LEU A 261 -7.44 -3.99 0.92
CA LEU A 261 -7.57 -3.25 -0.34
C LEU A 261 -8.48 -2.03 -0.18
N SER A 262 -9.57 -2.12 0.57
CA SER A 262 -10.46 -0.99 0.86
C SER A 262 -9.78 0.11 1.69
N VAL A 263 -8.95 -0.26 2.68
CA VAL A 263 -8.13 0.72 3.42
C VAL A 263 -7.14 1.42 2.49
N ALA A 264 -6.44 0.65 1.65
CA ALA A 264 -5.48 1.21 0.71
C ALA A 264 -6.16 2.12 -0.33
N GLU A 265 -7.34 1.76 -0.81
CA GLU A 265 -8.17 2.59 -1.68
C GLU A 265 -8.46 3.95 -1.05
N THR A 266 -8.97 3.93 0.19
CA THR A 266 -9.32 5.14 0.94
C THR A 266 -8.09 6.01 1.12
N ALA A 267 -6.94 5.41 1.44
CA ALA A 267 -5.68 6.11 1.63
C ALA A 267 -5.14 6.76 0.34
N VAL A 268 -5.31 6.12 -0.82
CA VAL A 268 -4.84 6.66 -2.13
C VAL A 268 -5.81 7.69 -2.73
N THR A 269 -7.11 7.50 -2.51
CA THR A 269 -8.16 8.34 -3.10
C THR A 269 -8.48 9.59 -2.27
N ALA A 270 -8.02 9.66 -1.02
CA ALA A 270 -8.12 10.83 -0.17
C ALA A 270 -7.58 12.11 -0.86
N PRO A 271 -8.11 13.30 -0.52
CA PRO A 271 -7.61 14.57 -1.04
C PRO A 271 -6.09 14.75 -0.84
N GLU A 272 -5.62 14.33 0.33
CA GLU A 272 -4.20 14.19 0.69
C GLU A 272 -3.90 12.69 0.86
N PRO A 273 -3.22 12.05 -0.11
CA PRO A 273 -2.99 10.61 -0.07
C PRO A 273 -2.04 10.17 1.05
N ASP A 274 -2.42 9.12 1.81
CA ASP A 274 -1.54 8.44 2.76
C ASP A 274 -0.94 7.18 2.13
N LEU A 275 0.13 7.40 1.37
CA LEU A 275 0.78 6.37 0.56
C LEU A 275 1.54 5.34 1.40
N ARG A 276 1.93 5.71 2.64
CA ARG A 276 2.57 4.78 3.57
C ARG A 276 1.56 3.75 4.04
N THR A 277 0.38 4.20 4.46
CA THR A 277 -0.72 3.31 4.85
C THR A 277 -1.16 2.45 3.67
N ALA A 278 -1.30 3.02 2.47
CA ALA A 278 -1.62 2.26 1.26
C ALA A 278 -0.61 1.12 1.00
N GLY A 279 0.68 1.42 0.99
CA GLY A 279 1.74 0.43 0.76
C GLY A 279 1.78 -0.68 1.82
N GLN A 280 1.55 -0.35 3.09
CA GLN A 280 1.45 -1.33 4.17
C GLN A 280 0.28 -2.30 3.96
N HIS A 281 -0.90 -1.77 3.61
CA HIS A 281 -2.10 -2.57 3.42
C HIS A 281 -2.06 -3.39 2.12
N TRP A 282 -1.47 -2.88 1.03
CA TRP A 282 -1.20 -3.69 -0.17
C TRP A 282 -0.25 -4.85 0.13
N THR A 283 0.85 -4.60 0.84
CA THR A 283 1.78 -5.66 1.25
C THR A 283 1.09 -6.72 2.09
N ALA A 284 0.22 -6.31 3.02
CA ALA A 284 -0.56 -7.23 3.85
C ALA A 284 -1.57 -8.05 3.03
N ALA A 285 -2.26 -7.44 2.05
CA ALA A 285 -3.15 -8.14 1.13
C ALA A 285 -2.39 -9.20 0.30
N ILE A 286 -1.24 -8.85 -0.27
CA ILE A 286 -0.46 -9.78 -1.11
C ILE A 286 0.05 -10.98 -0.28
N ARG A 287 0.47 -10.76 0.98
CA ARG A 287 0.85 -11.86 1.89
C ARG A 287 -0.29 -12.87 2.11
N GLN A 288 -1.53 -12.47 1.91
CA GLN A 288 -2.72 -13.32 2.01
C GLN A 288 -3.09 -14.01 0.67
N GLY A 289 -2.24 -13.88 -0.37
CA GLY A 289 -2.45 -14.49 -1.70
C GLY A 289 -3.39 -13.70 -2.60
N ALA A 290 -3.45 -12.38 -2.44
CA ALA A 290 -4.36 -11.48 -3.17
C ALA A 290 -3.85 -11.02 -4.54
N ASP A 291 -2.98 -11.78 -5.20
CA ASP A 291 -2.24 -11.33 -6.39
C ASP A 291 -3.18 -10.76 -7.47
N GLU A 292 -4.26 -11.47 -7.79
CA GLU A 292 -5.24 -11.04 -8.78
C GLU A 292 -6.05 -9.81 -8.34
N GLN A 293 -6.54 -9.80 -7.10
CA GLN A 293 -7.33 -8.68 -6.58
C GLN A 293 -6.49 -7.41 -6.47
N PHE A 294 -5.22 -7.56 -6.06
CA PHE A 294 -4.25 -6.48 -6.04
C PHE A 294 -3.97 -5.94 -7.45
N ARG A 295 -3.87 -6.84 -8.45
CA ARG A 295 -3.73 -6.46 -9.85
C ARG A 295 -4.91 -5.63 -10.35
N CYS A 296 -6.15 -6.09 -10.15
CA CYS A 296 -7.34 -5.31 -10.46
C CYS A 296 -7.32 -3.96 -9.73
N HIS A 297 -6.96 -3.94 -8.45
CA HIS A 297 -6.92 -2.73 -7.65
C HIS A 297 -5.95 -1.68 -8.19
N VAL A 298 -4.75 -2.08 -8.63
CA VAL A 298 -3.79 -1.15 -9.25
C VAL A 298 -4.31 -0.63 -10.59
N THR A 299 -4.90 -1.49 -11.40
CA THR A 299 -5.43 -1.11 -12.72
C THR A 299 -6.63 -0.18 -12.62
N ASP A 300 -7.53 -0.43 -11.67
CA ASP A 300 -8.82 0.27 -11.58
C ASP A 300 -8.76 1.52 -10.70
N ILE A 301 -7.81 1.59 -9.75
CA ILE A 301 -7.70 2.69 -8.79
C ILE A 301 -6.39 3.46 -8.96
N VAL A 302 -5.25 2.77 -8.82
CA VAL A 302 -3.93 3.42 -8.70
C VAL A 302 -3.52 4.08 -10.01
N LEU A 303 -3.62 3.37 -11.13
CA LEU A 303 -3.28 3.91 -12.46
C LEU A 303 -4.19 5.09 -12.85
N PRO A 304 -5.52 5.02 -12.73
CA PRO A 304 -6.40 6.16 -12.93
C PRO A 304 -6.08 7.36 -12.02
N ARG A 305 -5.73 7.12 -10.76
CA ARG A 305 -5.32 8.19 -9.83
C ARG A 305 -4.02 8.86 -10.27
N ALA A 306 -3.02 8.11 -10.68
CA ALA A 306 -1.77 8.65 -11.23
C ALA A 306 -2.02 9.44 -12.53
N ARG A 307 -2.87 8.94 -13.43
CA ARG A 307 -3.29 9.67 -14.65
C ARG A 307 -4.01 10.98 -14.33
N PHE A 308 -4.86 10.99 -13.30
CA PHE A 308 -5.51 12.22 -12.83
C PHE A 308 -4.50 13.27 -12.39
N PHE A 309 -3.49 12.88 -11.58
CA PHE A 309 -2.43 13.80 -11.17
C PHE A 309 -1.57 14.26 -12.35
N LEU A 310 -1.25 13.36 -13.29
CA LEU A 310 -0.57 13.71 -14.54
C LEU A 310 -1.31 14.78 -15.34
N GLN A 311 -2.61 14.63 -15.54
CA GLN A 311 -3.44 15.62 -16.25
C GLN A 311 -3.45 16.98 -15.56
N LYS A 312 -3.29 17.00 -14.23
CA LYS A 312 -3.18 18.23 -13.43
C LYS A 312 -1.74 18.74 -13.31
N ARG A 313 -0.77 18.13 -13.99
CA ARG A 313 0.68 18.43 -13.91
C ARG A 313 1.23 18.34 -12.47
N ARG A 314 0.59 17.52 -11.63
CA ARG A 314 1.02 17.21 -10.26
C ARG A 314 1.95 16.00 -10.28
N TYR A 315 3.14 16.18 -10.84
CA TYR A 315 4.06 15.07 -11.12
C TYR A 315 4.54 14.36 -9.86
N ASP A 316 4.87 15.11 -8.80
CA ASP A 316 5.32 14.53 -7.53
C ASP A 316 4.26 13.59 -6.94
N ASP A 317 3.00 14.02 -6.85
CA ASP A 317 1.91 13.19 -6.35
C ASP A 317 1.70 11.92 -7.21
N ALA A 318 1.79 12.05 -8.54
CA ALA A 318 1.65 10.90 -9.44
C ALA A 318 2.79 9.89 -9.27
N ILE A 319 4.02 10.38 -9.12
CA ILE A 319 5.21 9.54 -8.91
C ILE A 319 5.14 8.85 -7.56
N ASP A 320 4.76 9.57 -6.50
CA ASP A 320 4.67 9.01 -5.16
C ASP A 320 3.62 7.88 -5.11
N VAL A 321 2.45 8.07 -5.74
CA VAL A 321 1.39 7.05 -5.84
C VAL A 321 1.90 5.77 -6.50
N LEU A 322 2.60 5.88 -7.64
CA LEU A 322 3.12 4.71 -8.36
C LEU A 322 4.31 4.06 -7.63
N THR A 323 5.12 4.85 -6.92
CA THR A 323 6.28 4.36 -6.15
C THR A 323 5.85 3.62 -4.88
N ALA A 324 4.67 3.94 -4.34
CA ALA A 324 4.09 3.24 -3.20
C ALA A 324 3.67 1.79 -3.50
N VAL A 325 3.51 1.44 -4.78
CA VAL A 325 3.24 0.07 -5.22
C VAL A 325 4.48 -0.78 -4.93
N PRO A 326 4.39 -1.89 -4.16
CA PRO A 326 5.55 -2.69 -3.79
C PRO A 326 6.18 -3.41 -4.99
N VAL A 327 7.12 -2.74 -5.68
CA VAL A 327 7.71 -3.14 -6.98
C VAL A 327 8.20 -4.59 -7.01
N GLY A 328 9.00 -5.03 -6.03
CA GLY A 328 9.55 -6.40 -6.03
C GLY A 328 8.47 -7.49 -5.91
N THR A 329 7.31 -7.16 -5.35
CA THR A 329 6.16 -8.06 -5.27
C THR A 329 5.23 -7.87 -6.46
N ALA A 330 5.07 -6.64 -6.95
CA ALA A 330 4.28 -6.32 -8.13
C ALA A 330 4.88 -6.93 -9.40
N GLU A 331 6.20 -6.98 -9.57
CA GLU A 331 6.82 -7.67 -10.71
C GLU A 331 6.44 -9.16 -10.75
N ALA A 332 6.42 -9.83 -9.60
CA ALA A 332 6.03 -11.24 -9.49
C ALA A 332 4.53 -11.45 -9.75
N VAL A 333 3.68 -10.50 -9.37
CA VAL A 333 2.22 -10.57 -9.45
C VAL A 333 1.67 -10.17 -10.82
N PHE A 334 2.18 -9.08 -11.40
CA PHE A 334 1.66 -8.50 -12.64
C PHE A 334 2.29 -9.11 -13.89
N GLY A 335 3.50 -9.69 -13.79
CA GLY A 335 4.21 -10.21 -14.96
C GLY A 335 4.32 -9.15 -16.06
N ALA A 336 3.78 -9.45 -17.25
CA ALA A 336 3.81 -8.55 -18.40
C ALA A 336 3.02 -7.25 -18.19
N ASP A 337 1.96 -7.27 -17.37
CA ASP A 337 1.09 -6.10 -17.11
C ASP A 337 1.80 -5.05 -16.24
N PHE A 338 2.89 -5.42 -15.54
CA PHE A 338 3.72 -4.49 -14.79
C PHE A 338 4.34 -3.41 -15.69
N GLY A 339 4.48 -3.72 -16.98
CA GLY A 339 4.96 -2.80 -18.00
C GLY A 339 4.16 -1.50 -18.09
N GLU A 340 2.87 -1.49 -17.75
CA GLU A 340 2.10 -0.24 -17.77
C GLU A 340 2.48 0.70 -16.62
N VAL A 341 2.63 0.17 -15.40
CA VAL A 341 3.03 0.94 -14.22
C VAL A 341 4.41 1.53 -14.41
N THR A 342 5.38 0.73 -14.86
CA THR A 342 6.75 1.20 -15.11
C THR A 342 6.83 2.18 -16.26
N ARG A 343 6.07 1.97 -17.34
CA ARG A 343 5.99 2.92 -18.46
C ARG A 343 5.42 4.26 -18.03
N MET A 344 4.36 4.27 -17.22
CA MET A 344 3.77 5.52 -16.72
C MET A 344 4.70 6.22 -15.73
N LEU A 345 5.35 5.48 -14.83
CA LEU A 345 6.34 6.05 -13.92
C LEU A 345 7.53 6.64 -14.68
N SER A 346 8.02 5.95 -15.71
CA SER A 346 9.06 6.46 -16.61
C SER A 346 8.64 7.76 -17.31
N GLU A 347 7.41 7.82 -17.83
CA GLU A 347 6.87 9.03 -18.47
C GLU A 347 6.80 10.20 -17.49
N LEU A 348 6.28 9.97 -16.28
CA LEU A 348 6.18 10.98 -15.23
C LEU A 348 7.54 11.50 -14.77
N LEU A 349 8.49 10.61 -14.53
CA LEU A 349 9.86 10.97 -14.16
C LEU A 349 10.53 11.76 -15.27
N ALA A 350 10.36 11.36 -16.54
CA ALA A 350 10.92 12.11 -17.66
C ALA A 350 10.31 13.51 -17.78
N GLN A 351 9.00 13.66 -17.62
CA GLN A 351 8.34 14.98 -17.64
C GLN A 351 8.79 15.86 -16.47
N ARG A 352 8.86 15.32 -15.25
CA ARG A 352 9.35 16.05 -14.07
C ARG A 352 10.82 16.44 -14.23
N GLY A 353 11.66 15.55 -14.76
CA GLY A 353 13.06 15.81 -15.02
C GLY A 353 13.25 16.95 -16.02
N VAL A 354 12.50 16.96 -17.12
CA VAL A 354 12.52 18.07 -18.09
C VAL A 354 12.08 19.39 -17.45
N GLN A 355 11.05 19.37 -16.59
CA GLN A 355 10.59 20.57 -15.89
C GLN A 355 11.61 21.10 -14.87
N ARG A 356 12.37 20.20 -14.22
CA ARG A 356 13.36 20.56 -13.19
C ARG A 356 14.75 20.87 -13.74
N ALA A 357 15.01 20.59 -15.02
CA ALA A 357 16.32 20.75 -15.65
C ALA A 357 16.93 22.16 -15.42
N ASP A 358 16.09 23.17 -15.26
CA ASP A 358 16.41 24.48 -14.72
C ASP A 358 15.37 24.80 -13.62
N PRO A 359 15.73 24.94 -12.32
CA PRO A 359 17.05 25.24 -11.75
C PRO A 359 17.81 24.05 -11.12
N ASP A 360 17.30 22.81 -11.17
CA ASP A 360 17.85 21.65 -10.44
C ASP A 360 18.26 20.49 -11.37
N ALA A 361 19.37 20.70 -12.07
CA ALA A 361 19.90 19.75 -13.03
C ALA A 361 20.27 18.38 -12.42
N LEU A 362 20.69 18.34 -11.15
CA LEU A 362 21.08 17.08 -10.49
C LEU A 362 19.87 16.18 -10.24
N SER A 363 18.78 16.72 -9.69
CA SER A 363 17.54 15.97 -9.50
C SER A 363 16.93 15.58 -10.86
N ALA A 364 16.99 16.47 -11.85
CA ALA A 364 16.52 16.18 -13.20
C ALA A 364 17.29 15.02 -13.86
N LEU A 365 18.61 14.96 -13.70
CA LEU A 365 19.43 13.84 -14.17
C LEU A 365 19.07 12.53 -13.46
N ALA A 366 18.83 12.56 -12.15
CA ALA A 366 18.41 11.38 -11.39
C ALA A 366 17.06 10.84 -11.90
N ASP A 367 16.09 11.72 -12.13
CA ASP A 367 14.78 11.36 -12.67
C ASP A 367 14.88 10.75 -14.08
N LEU A 368 15.64 11.39 -14.97
CA LEU A 368 15.79 10.93 -16.36
C LEU A 368 16.57 9.61 -16.46
N ARG A 369 17.58 9.40 -15.61
CA ARG A 369 18.27 8.09 -15.48
C ARG A 369 17.29 7.02 -15.06
N ARG A 370 16.52 7.28 -13.99
CA ARG A 370 15.53 6.32 -13.50
C ARG A 370 14.44 6.04 -14.54
N ALA A 371 14.01 7.06 -15.28
CA ALA A 371 13.04 6.91 -16.36
C ALA A 371 13.57 6.00 -17.48
N ALA A 372 14.83 6.17 -17.89
CA ALA A 372 15.47 5.34 -18.91
C ALA A 372 15.71 3.88 -18.44
N GLU A 373 16.00 3.68 -17.15
CA GLU A 373 16.09 2.34 -16.55
C GLU A 373 14.74 1.61 -16.55
N LEU A 374 13.67 2.30 -16.13
CA LEU A 374 12.32 1.72 -16.03
C LEU A 374 11.70 1.41 -17.39
N ASN A 375 12.01 2.21 -18.40
CA ASN A 375 11.54 1.97 -19.77
C ASN A 375 12.64 2.33 -20.80
N PRO A 376 13.54 1.38 -21.09
CA PRO A 376 14.62 1.57 -22.07
C PRO A 376 14.13 1.83 -23.50
N LEU A 377 12.86 1.56 -23.79
CA LEU A 377 12.23 1.81 -25.10
C LEU A 377 11.68 3.25 -25.23
N SER A 378 11.70 4.04 -24.15
CA SER A 378 11.21 5.41 -24.15
C SER A 378 12.23 6.35 -24.80
N TRP A 379 12.07 6.60 -26.11
CA TRP A 379 12.90 7.59 -26.81
C TRP A 379 12.87 8.96 -26.12
N TYR A 380 11.72 9.35 -25.59
CA TYR A 380 11.57 10.62 -24.88
C TYR A 380 12.47 10.70 -23.63
N ALA A 381 12.51 9.66 -22.80
CA ALA A 381 13.37 9.64 -21.62
C ALA A 381 14.85 9.61 -22.02
N CYS A 382 15.24 8.72 -22.95
CA CYS A 382 16.62 8.57 -23.39
C CYS A 382 17.15 9.85 -24.06
N ARG A 383 16.39 10.47 -24.97
CA ARG A 383 16.79 11.71 -25.65
C ARG A 383 16.98 12.85 -24.67
N ASN A 384 16.04 13.05 -23.74
CA ASN A 384 16.15 14.14 -22.77
C ASN A 384 17.29 13.90 -21.77
N LEU A 385 17.56 12.65 -21.38
CA LEU A 385 18.74 12.30 -20.58
C LEU A 385 20.03 12.68 -21.31
N VAL A 386 20.18 12.30 -22.58
CA VAL A 386 21.36 12.61 -23.41
C VAL A 386 21.58 14.11 -23.52
N VAL A 387 20.53 14.87 -23.82
CA VAL A 387 20.61 16.34 -23.93
C VAL A 387 21.00 16.97 -22.60
N LEU A 388 20.43 16.51 -21.48
CA LEU A 388 20.75 17.06 -20.17
C LEU A 388 22.19 16.70 -19.75
N LEU A 389 22.66 15.49 -20.06
CA LEU A 389 24.06 15.09 -19.83
C LEU A 389 25.03 15.96 -20.65
N GLN A 390 24.70 16.28 -21.91
CA GLN A 390 25.50 17.20 -22.74
C GLN A 390 25.56 18.61 -22.16
N ASN A 391 24.42 19.12 -21.69
CA ASN A 391 24.34 20.44 -21.05
C ASN A 391 25.14 20.47 -19.75
N ALA A 392 24.98 19.46 -18.88
CA ALA A 392 25.71 19.33 -17.63
C ALA A 392 27.22 19.20 -17.89
N ALA A 393 27.63 18.43 -18.89
CA ALA A 393 29.02 18.32 -19.31
C ALA A 393 29.58 19.68 -19.73
N THR A 394 28.85 20.43 -20.56
CA THR A 394 29.25 21.77 -21.02
C THR A 394 29.38 22.75 -19.86
N GLN A 395 28.42 22.74 -18.92
CA GLN A 395 28.45 23.60 -17.74
C GLN A 395 29.57 23.25 -16.75
N SER A 396 30.01 21.98 -16.74
CA SER A 396 31.12 21.55 -15.89
C SER A 396 32.50 21.99 -16.40
N ILE A 397 32.59 22.47 -17.65
CA ILE A 397 33.83 22.98 -18.22
C ILE A 397 34.09 24.38 -17.64
N PRO A 398 35.25 24.61 -16.99
CA PRO A 398 35.61 25.94 -16.48
C PRO A 398 35.66 26.99 -17.58
N ALA A 399 35.31 28.23 -17.22
CA ALA A 399 35.35 29.37 -18.15
C ALA A 399 36.78 29.70 -18.62
N ASP A 400 37.79 29.35 -17.82
CA ASP A 400 39.21 29.46 -18.20
C ASP A 400 39.70 28.10 -18.76
N PRO A 401 39.97 28.00 -20.07
CA PRO A 401 40.37 26.75 -20.69
C PRO A 401 41.77 26.28 -20.28
N ALA A 402 42.66 27.16 -19.82
CA ALA A 402 44.09 26.84 -19.63
C ALA A 402 44.34 25.75 -18.55
N ASP A 403 43.47 25.74 -17.52
CA ASP A 403 43.51 24.80 -16.40
C ASP A 403 42.26 23.90 -16.31
N ALA A 404 41.46 23.84 -17.38
CA ALA A 404 40.24 23.05 -17.41
C ALA A 404 40.51 21.54 -17.28
N ASP A 405 39.99 20.92 -16.22
CA ASP A 405 39.85 19.47 -16.12
C ASP A 405 38.55 19.02 -16.79
N PHE A 406 38.67 18.48 -18.00
CA PHE A 406 37.54 17.95 -18.75
C PHE A 406 37.12 16.54 -18.29
N GLY A 407 37.77 15.94 -17.29
CA GLY A 407 37.51 14.57 -16.85
C GLY A 407 36.04 14.32 -16.51
N HIS A 408 35.40 15.23 -15.76
CA HIS A 408 33.98 15.10 -15.43
C HIS A 408 33.07 15.24 -16.66
N ALA A 409 33.33 16.24 -17.51
CA ALA A 409 32.59 16.46 -18.76
C ALA A 409 32.66 15.25 -19.70
N LEU A 410 33.85 14.64 -19.82
CA LEU A 410 34.06 13.44 -20.63
C LEU A 410 33.29 12.23 -20.09
N VAL A 411 33.24 12.05 -18.77
CA VAL A 411 32.42 10.97 -18.14
C VAL A 411 30.95 11.15 -18.47
N LEU A 412 30.41 12.36 -18.35
CA LEU A 412 29.01 12.65 -18.68
C LEU A 412 28.69 12.43 -20.17
N MET A 413 29.60 12.81 -21.08
CA MET A 413 29.41 12.56 -22.51
C MET A 413 29.51 11.08 -22.89
N ASP A 414 30.37 10.30 -22.23
CA ASP A 414 30.46 8.85 -22.46
C ASP A 414 29.24 8.11 -21.90
N GLU A 415 28.68 8.58 -20.78
CA GLU A 415 27.38 8.12 -20.28
C GLU A 415 26.27 8.39 -21.32
N ALA A 416 26.19 9.61 -21.86
CA ALA A 416 25.21 9.96 -22.89
C ALA A 416 25.34 9.06 -24.14
N ARG A 417 26.58 8.78 -24.57
CA ARG A 417 26.88 7.85 -25.66
C ARG A 417 26.45 6.42 -25.35
N THR A 418 26.67 5.96 -24.12
CA THR A 418 26.26 4.63 -23.67
C THR A 418 24.73 4.48 -23.71
N VAL A 419 23.99 5.50 -23.25
CA VAL A 419 22.53 5.53 -23.33
C VAL A 419 22.04 5.41 -24.77
N LEU A 420 22.61 6.19 -25.71
CA LEU A 420 22.21 6.12 -27.13
C LEU A 420 22.54 4.77 -27.77
N ARG A 421 23.69 4.17 -27.45
CA ARG A 421 24.10 2.86 -27.98
C ARG A 421 23.20 1.72 -27.49
N ALA A 422 22.71 1.82 -26.27
CA ALA A 422 21.82 0.82 -25.68
C ALA A 422 20.38 0.92 -26.23
N PHE A 423 19.99 2.07 -26.80
CA PHE A 423 18.63 2.27 -27.31
C PHE A 423 18.37 1.43 -28.57
N PRO A 424 17.30 0.62 -28.60
CA PRO A 424 16.96 -0.16 -29.78
C PRO A 424 16.52 0.76 -30.92
N ARG A 425 17.07 0.54 -32.11
CA ARG A 425 16.84 1.32 -33.34
C ARG A 425 15.42 1.17 -33.90
N ALA A 426 14.43 1.68 -33.15
CA ALA A 426 13.00 1.57 -33.44
C ALA A 426 12.50 2.74 -34.29
N GLY A 427 13.11 2.96 -35.46
CA GLY A 427 12.75 4.07 -36.36
C GLY A 427 13.27 5.45 -35.94
N LYS A 428 14.30 5.47 -35.09
CA LYS A 428 14.99 6.69 -34.60
C LYS A 428 16.44 6.80 -35.10
N ASP A 429 16.79 6.05 -36.16
CA ASP A 429 18.16 5.94 -36.67
C ASP A 429 18.80 7.29 -37.02
N THR A 430 18.05 8.18 -37.68
CA THR A 430 18.55 9.51 -38.05
C THR A 430 18.84 10.37 -36.82
N GLU A 431 17.88 10.49 -35.90
CA GLU A 431 18.05 11.29 -34.67
C GLU A 431 19.18 10.73 -33.78
N ILE A 432 19.28 9.40 -33.67
CA ILE A 432 20.38 8.74 -32.95
C ILE A 432 21.72 9.03 -33.63
N GLY A 433 21.77 8.95 -34.96
CA GLY A 433 22.97 9.26 -35.75
C GLY A 433 23.44 10.69 -35.53
N GLU A 434 22.54 11.66 -35.60
CA GLU A 434 22.83 13.08 -35.36
C GLU A 434 23.35 13.31 -33.94
N LEU A 435 22.71 12.75 -32.91
CA LEU A 435 23.16 12.89 -31.52
C LEU A 435 24.51 12.20 -31.28
N MET A 436 24.73 11.03 -31.89
CA MET A 436 26.02 10.34 -31.80
C MET A 436 27.14 11.13 -32.47
N GLU A 437 26.88 11.78 -33.61
CA GLU A 437 27.84 12.67 -34.27
C GLU A 437 28.13 13.92 -33.42
N GLN A 438 27.10 14.53 -32.82
CA GLN A 438 27.26 15.66 -31.90
C GLN A 438 28.13 15.27 -30.68
N LEU A 439 27.90 14.09 -30.10
CA LEU A 439 28.71 13.58 -28.98
C LEU A 439 30.16 13.29 -29.42
N ALA A 440 30.37 12.68 -30.58
CA ALA A 440 31.72 12.45 -31.12
C ALA A 440 32.46 13.78 -31.36
N SER A 441 31.76 14.79 -31.87
CA SER A 441 32.28 16.15 -32.04
C SER A 441 32.66 16.81 -30.72
N ALA A 442 31.78 16.76 -29.72
CA ALA A 442 32.06 17.34 -28.41
C ALA A 442 33.22 16.64 -27.69
N ILE A 443 33.24 15.30 -27.67
CA ILE A 443 34.31 14.50 -27.04
C ILE A 443 35.65 14.73 -27.76
N GLY A 444 35.66 14.68 -29.09
CA GLY A 444 36.86 14.97 -29.87
C GLY A 444 37.39 16.39 -29.63
N GLY A 445 36.49 17.38 -29.55
CA GLY A 445 36.84 18.77 -29.22
C GLY A 445 37.47 18.90 -27.84
N MET A 446 36.91 18.25 -26.81
CA MET A 446 37.46 18.26 -25.46
C MET A 446 38.84 17.59 -25.37
N HIS A 447 39.03 16.44 -26.03
CA HIS A 447 40.36 15.81 -26.11
C HIS A 447 41.36 16.70 -26.86
N ASN A 448 40.95 17.37 -27.95
CA ASN A 448 41.83 18.31 -28.65
C ASN A 448 42.23 19.49 -27.75
N ALA A 449 41.30 20.05 -26.99
CA ALA A 449 41.60 21.10 -26.01
C ALA A 449 42.57 20.63 -24.92
N GLN A 450 42.34 19.45 -24.33
CA GLN A 450 43.26 18.84 -23.37
C GLN A 450 44.67 18.63 -23.94
N ALA A 451 44.76 18.19 -25.21
CA ALA A 451 46.03 17.99 -25.87
C ALA A 451 46.79 19.32 -26.08
N LEU A 452 46.08 20.39 -26.44
CA LEU A 452 46.67 21.72 -26.58
C LEU A 452 47.14 22.26 -25.22
N ASN A 453 46.35 22.12 -24.16
CA ASN A 453 46.77 22.51 -22.80
C ASN A 453 48.02 21.75 -22.33
N ALA A 454 48.07 20.43 -22.55
CA ALA A 454 49.25 19.63 -22.24
C ALA A 454 50.47 20.07 -23.05
N HIS A 455 50.26 20.42 -24.33
CA HIS A 455 51.30 20.94 -25.20
C HIS A 455 51.84 22.29 -24.72
N GLU A 456 50.98 23.21 -24.31
CA GLU A 456 51.35 24.53 -23.76
C GLU A 456 52.17 24.41 -22.47
N ARG A 457 51.86 23.41 -21.62
CA ARG A 457 52.66 23.08 -20.43
C ARG A 457 54.00 22.39 -20.74
N GLY A 458 54.27 22.11 -22.01
CA GLY A 458 55.50 21.44 -22.46
C GLY A 458 55.50 19.91 -22.35
N ASP A 459 54.36 19.30 -21.99
CA ASP A 459 54.18 17.84 -21.94
C ASP A 459 53.69 17.32 -23.30
N HIS A 460 54.62 17.29 -24.26
CA HIS A 460 54.30 16.90 -25.63
C HIS A 460 54.02 15.39 -25.80
N ASP A 461 54.47 14.55 -24.87
CA ASP A 461 54.17 13.11 -24.91
C ASP A 461 52.71 12.86 -24.57
N HIS A 462 52.24 13.43 -23.46
CA HIS A 462 50.84 13.36 -23.09
C HIS A 462 49.93 14.04 -24.12
N ALA A 463 50.32 15.21 -24.64
CA ALA A 463 49.58 15.91 -25.69
C ALA A 463 49.37 15.05 -26.94
N LEU A 464 50.39 14.29 -27.37
CA LEU A 464 50.28 13.37 -28.52
C LEU A 464 49.39 12.16 -28.24
N GLU A 465 49.38 11.66 -27.00
CA GLU A 465 48.47 10.58 -26.59
C GLU A 465 47.02 11.06 -26.64
N VAL A 466 46.72 12.22 -26.05
CA VAL A 466 45.36 12.76 -25.94
C VAL A 466 44.82 13.16 -27.32
N ILE A 467 45.61 13.81 -28.18
CA ILE A 467 45.16 14.13 -29.56
C ILE A 467 44.92 12.86 -30.40
N GLY A 468 45.60 11.75 -30.08
CA GLY A 468 45.32 10.44 -30.67
C GLY A 468 43.92 9.93 -30.31
N ARG A 469 43.46 10.18 -29.07
CA ARG A 469 42.07 9.88 -28.65
C ARG A 469 41.08 10.77 -29.39
N ALA A 470 41.37 12.08 -29.55
CA ALA A 470 40.54 12.99 -30.32
C ALA A 470 40.33 12.53 -31.78
N LEU A 471 41.40 12.12 -32.45
CA LEU A 471 41.36 11.63 -33.84
C LEU A 471 40.68 10.25 -33.97
N THR A 472 40.62 9.47 -32.89
CA THR A 472 39.84 8.23 -32.85
C THR A 472 38.34 8.53 -32.87
N GLU A 473 37.93 9.61 -32.22
CA GLU A 473 36.53 10.08 -32.21
C GLU A 473 36.13 10.72 -33.55
N ARG A 474 37.04 11.46 -34.20
CA ARG A 474 36.83 12.05 -35.52
C ARG A 474 38.01 11.80 -36.47
N PRO A 475 38.05 10.62 -37.12
CA PRO A 475 39.07 10.33 -38.12
C PRO A 475 38.97 11.33 -39.27
N GLY A 476 40.04 12.11 -39.49
CA GLY A 476 40.10 13.07 -40.59
C GLY A 476 39.64 14.50 -40.25
N ASP A 477 39.33 14.82 -39.00
CA ASP A 477 39.09 16.21 -38.59
C ASP A 477 40.35 17.05 -38.83
N SER A 478 40.24 18.04 -39.72
CA SER A 478 41.37 18.87 -40.16
C SER A 478 41.98 19.69 -39.02
N THR A 479 41.16 20.11 -38.05
CA THR A 479 41.61 20.88 -36.89
C THR A 479 42.48 20.01 -36.00
N MET A 480 42.03 18.79 -35.70
CA MET A 480 42.77 17.85 -34.85
C MET A 480 44.07 17.36 -35.51
N LEU A 481 44.04 17.15 -36.84
CA LEU A 481 45.24 16.80 -37.62
C LEU A 481 46.28 17.93 -37.59
N MET A 482 45.83 19.19 -37.71
CA MET A 482 46.69 20.36 -37.61
C MET A 482 47.31 20.49 -36.21
N SER A 483 46.50 20.35 -35.15
CA SER A 483 46.99 20.30 -33.76
C SER A 483 48.04 19.20 -33.57
N GLN A 484 47.78 17.98 -34.06
CA GLN A 484 48.73 16.88 -33.96
C GLN A 484 50.05 17.19 -34.67
N ALA A 485 50.01 17.75 -35.88
CA ALA A 485 51.20 18.13 -36.64
C ALA A 485 52.03 19.19 -35.90
N MET A 486 51.36 20.21 -35.35
CA MET A 486 51.99 21.26 -34.54
C MET A 486 52.69 20.67 -33.29
N ILE A 487 52.00 19.81 -32.54
CA ILE A 487 52.56 19.17 -31.34
C ILE A 487 53.77 18.29 -31.70
N LYS A 488 53.69 17.51 -32.80
CA LYS A 488 54.82 16.69 -33.30
C LYS A 488 56.04 17.55 -33.64
N GLN A 489 55.82 18.68 -34.31
CA GLN A 489 56.89 19.60 -34.69
C GLN A 489 57.56 20.22 -33.47
N ALA A 490 56.77 20.70 -32.50
CA ALA A 490 57.27 21.25 -31.25
C ALA A 490 58.08 20.22 -30.45
N LYS A 491 57.59 18.98 -30.34
CA LYS A 491 58.33 17.89 -29.70
C LYS A 491 59.66 17.61 -30.39
N ALA A 492 59.68 17.58 -31.73
CA ALA A 492 60.91 17.39 -32.49
C ALA A 492 61.92 18.54 -32.24
N PHE A 493 61.44 19.78 -32.16
CA PHE A 493 62.27 20.94 -31.83
C PHE A 493 62.82 20.86 -30.40
N GLN A 494 61.97 20.54 -29.41
CA GLN A 494 62.38 20.35 -28.02
C GLN A 494 63.44 19.24 -27.89
N ASN A 495 63.27 18.12 -28.59
CA ASN A 495 64.24 17.03 -28.60
C ASN A 495 65.59 17.45 -29.22
N ARG A 496 65.56 18.20 -30.33
CA ARG A 496 66.79 18.76 -30.94
C ARG A 496 67.48 19.74 -30.00
N ALA A 497 66.73 20.61 -29.34
CA ALA A 497 67.26 21.54 -28.35
C ALA A 497 67.89 20.80 -27.16
N ARG A 498 67.22 19.79 -26.59
CA ARG A 498 67.77 18.94 -25.52
C ARG A 498 69.06 18.24 -25.95
N GLN A 499 69.12 17.71 -27.18
CA GLN A 499 70.34 17.10 -27.74
C GLN A 499 71.47 18.12 -27.93
N ALA A 500 71.16 19.34 -28.40
CA ALA A 500 72.14 20.41 -28.54
C ALA A 500 72.70 20.85 -27.18
N THR A 501 71.84 21.03 -26.18
CA THR A 501 72.25 21.36 -24.80
C THR A 501 73.11 20.24 -24.20
N ALA A 502 72.75 18.97 -24.40
CA ALA A 502 73.55 17.83 -23.96
C ALA A 502 74.95 17.78 -24.61
N ARG A 503 75.10 18.29 -25.84
CA ARG A 503 76.40 18.43 -26.52
C ARG A 503 77.24 19.60 -26.02
N LEU A 504 76.60 20.63 -25.45
CA LEU A 504 77.25 21.84 -24.93
C LEU A 504 77.59 21.74 -23.43
N GLN A 505 77.02 20.78 -22.70
CA GLN A 505 77.45 20.49 -21.33
C GLN A 505 78.82 19.78 -21.35
N PRO A 506 79.88 20.36 -20.75
CA PRO A 506 81.15 19.66 -20.62
C PRO A 506 80.95 18.38 -19.80
N PRO A 507 81.75 17.32 -20.05
CA PRO A 507 81.63 16.09 -19.30
C PRO A 507 81.73 16.43 -17.82
N VAL A 508 80.68 16.08 -17.07
CA VAL A 508 80.74 16.10 -15.61
C VAL A 508 81.84 15.11 -15.24
N VAL A 509 83.04 15.64 -14.99
CA VAL A 509 84.14 14.90 -14.37
C VAL A 509 83.57 14.43 -13.04
N ARG A 510 83.24 13.14 -12.96
CA ARG A 510 82.97 12.49 -11.67
C ARG A 510 84.19 12.77 -10.80
N PRO A 511 84.05 13.49 -9.66
CA PRO A 511 85.17 13.65 -8.77
C PRO A 511 85.61 12.25 -8.33
N ALA A 512 86.90 11.99 -8.53
CA ALA A 512 87.55 10.77 -8.10
C ALA A 512 87.30 10.55 -6.61
N GLU A 513 87.07 9.28 -6.31
CA GLU A 513 86.99 8.66 -5.01
C GLU A 513 88.20 9.07 -4.15
N VAL A 514 88.04 10.09 -3.31
CA VAL A 514 89.03 10.43 -2.28
C VAL A 514 88.73 9.57 -1.06
N GLN A 515 89.57 8.56 -0.84
CA GLN A 515 89.77 7.93 0.45
C GLN A 515 90.02 9.02 1.51
N ARG A 516 89.12 9.13 2.50
CA ARG A 516 89.38 9.85 3.76
C ARG A 516 89.36 8.86 4.92
N PRO A 517 90.22 9.08 5.94
CA PRO A 517 90.51 8.10 6.98
C PRO A 517 89.39 7.99 8.01
N ALA A 518 89.35 6.86 8.72
CA ALA A 518 88.58 6.70 9.95
C ALA A 518 88.96 7.77 10.99
N PRO A 519 87.99 8.25 11.80
CA PRO A 519 87.92 7.73 13.16
C PRO A 519 86.49 7.45 13.69
N ARG A 520 86.49 6.56 14.69
CA ARG A 520 85.42 6.09 15.58
C ARG A 520 84.87 7.22 16.50
N PRO A 521 84.09 6.90 17.56
CA PRO A 521 82.72 6.40 17.61
C PRO A 521 81.80 7.33 18.47
N LYS A 522 80.52 6.97 18.51
CA LYS A 522 79.56 7.11 19.63
C LYS A 522 78.27 7.87 19.30
N GLN A 523 77.21 7.07 19.37
CA GLN A 523 76.00 7.29 20.17
C GLN A 523 75.09 8.45 19.77
N SER A 524 73.97 8.05 19.18
CA SER A 524 72.60 8.16 19.71
C SER A 524 71.68 8.17 18.47
N TRP A 525 70.53 7.54 18.38
CA TRP A 525 69.75 6.73 19.30
C TRP A 525 68.60 6.15 18.47
N TRP A 526 68.21 4.95 18.83
CA TRP A 526 66.99 4.27 18.36
C TRP A 526 65.74 5.14 18.57
N ARG A 527 64.95 5.34 17.50
CA ARG A 527 63.50 5.66 17.42
C ARG A 527 63.25 6.28 16.02
N LYS A 528 62.57 5.69 15.04
CA LYS A 528 61.46 4.74 15.04
C LYS A 528 61.53 3.85 13.80
N THR A 529 61.72 2.57 14.09
CA THR A 529 61.56 1.42 13.22
C THR A 529 60.07 1.17 12.92
N TRP A 530 59.82 0.53 11.79
CA TRP A 530 58.73 -0.43 11.56
C TRP A 530 57.94 -0.90 12.79
N ALA A 531 56.61 -0.71 12.74
CA ALA A 531 55.52 -1.51 13.33
C ALA A 531 54.23 -0.68 13.11
N LYS A 532 53.16 -1.12 12.44
CA LYS A 532 52.60 -2.45 12.22
C LYS A 532 51.53 -2.36 11.12
N ILE A 533 51.52 -3.37 10.26
CA ILE A 533 50.28 -3.86 9.63
C ILE A 533 49.34 -4.33 10.75
N ARG A 534 48.03 -4.15 10.53
CA ARG A 534 46.88 -4.94 11.05
C ARG A 534 45.99 -4.30 12.14
N TYR A 535 44.68 -4.42 11.89
CA TYR A 535 43.47 -4.12 12.69
C TYR A 535 42.95 -2.67 12.57
N TRP A 536 41.88 -2.37 11.79
CA TRP A 536 40.44 -2.67 12.01
C TRP A 536 39.97 -2.21 13.40
N VAL A 537 38.76 -1.60 13.45
CA VAL A 537 37.89 -1.39 14.65
C VAL A 537 37.89 0.05 15.25
N PHE A 538 36.80 0.76 14.93
CA PHE A 538 36.02 1.71 15.77
C PHE A 538 36.44 3.19 15.95
N GLY A 539 35.38 4.04 15.92
CA GLY A 539 35.30 5.37 16.53
C GLY A 539 34.53 6.36 15.66
N ALA A 540 33.22 6.23 15.41
CA ALA A 540 32.10 6.67 16.26
C ALA A 540 32.45 7.59 17.47
N ALA A 541 31.75 8.73 17.50
CA ALA A 541 31.36 9.57 18.64
C ALA A 541 32.42 10.43 19.35
N ARG A 542 32.43 11.74 19.01
CA ARG A 542 31.82 12.77 19.86
C ARG A 542 31.28 13.91 19.03
#